data_AF-R0A2W6-F1
#
_entry.id   AF-R0A2W6-F1
#
_cell.length_a   1.000
_cell.length_b   1.000
_cell.length_c   1.000
_cell.angle_alpha   90.00
_cell.angle_beta   90.00
_cell.angle_gamma   90.00
#
_symmetry.space_group_name_H-M   'P 1'
#
loop_
_entity.id
_entity.type
_entity.pdbx_description
1 polymer ?
#
loop_
_entity_poly.entity_id
_entity_poly.type
_entity_poly.pdbx_seq_one_letter_code
_entity_poly.pdbx_strand_id
1 'polypeptide(L)' 'MIKLNILNMNGFLQIVNQCSGAVNAIFPDGKRRDLNKSYAAQKVLWDQFRENQGSLALKLDFQKPEDYISIVYYYISEI' A
#
# COMPACT_ATOMS: atom_id res chain seq x y z
N MET A 1 9.75 2.15 -7.41
CA MET A 1 8.66 1.15 -7.42
C MET A 1 9.07 -0.11 -6.67
N ILE A 2 8.16 -0.74 -5.94
CA ILE A 2 8.36 -2.06 -5.30
C ILE A 2 7.14 -2.95 -5.47
N LYS A 3 7.33 -4.25 -5.28
CA LYS A 3 6.24 -5.20 -5.16
C LYS A 3 6.25 -5.78 -3.74
N LEU A 4 5.11 -5.72 -3.06
CA LEU A 4 4.93 -6.26 -1.72
C LEU A 4 3.72 -7.18 -1.70
N ASN A 5 3.77 -8.21 -0.86
CA ASN A 5 2.58 -8.99 -0.52
C ASN A 5 2.07 -8.51 0.83
N ILE A 6 0.92 -7.85 0.83
CA ILE A 6 0.29 -7.31 2.03
C ILE A 6 -0.40 -8.47 2.76
N LEU A 7 0.01 -8.75 3.99
CA LEU A 7 -0.60 -9.74 4.89
C LEU A 7 -1.32 -9.08 6.08
N ASN A 8 -0.91 -7.86 6.44
CA ASN A 8 -1.53 -7.04 7.46
C ASN A 8 -2.04 -5.72 6.85
N MET A 9 -3.28 -5.73 6.36
CA MET A 9 -3.86 -4.55 5.71
C MET A 9 -4.02 -3.35 6.66
N ASN A 10 -4.35 -3.60 7.94
CA ASN A 10 -4.49 -2.52 8.93
C ASN A 10 -3.16 -1.79 9.15
N GLY A 11 -2.09 -2.54 9.47
CA GLY A 11 -0.77 -1.94 9.70
C GLY A 11 -0.20 -1.28 8.45
N PHE A 12 -0.38 -1.90 7.27
CA PHE A 12 -0.02 -1.29 6.00
C PHE A 12 -0.69 0.07 5.80
N LEU A 13 -2.02 0.15 5.94
CA LEU A 13 -2.75 1.40 5.74
C LEU A 13 -2.44 2.46 6.81
N GLN A 14 -2.12 2.04 8.03
CA GLN A 14 -1.67 2.96 9.08
C GLN A 14 -0.38 3.68 8.66
N ILE A 15 0.62 2.96 8.14
CA ILE A 15 1.86 3.56 7.64
C ILE A 15 1.61 4.42 6.38
N VAL A 16 0.79 3.93 5.43
CA VAL A 16 0.40 4.71 4.24
C VAL A 16 -0.24 6.04 4.61
N ASN A 17 -1.04 6.09 5.67
CA ASN A 17 -1.69 7.33 6.15
C ASN A 17 -0.73 8.28 6.87
N GLN A 18 0.46 7.81 7.27
CA GLN A 18 1.52 8.63 7.86
C GLN A 18 2.46 9.22 6.79
N CYS A 19 2.43 8.69 5.56
CA CYS A 19 3.21 9.20 4.44
C CYS A 19 2.90 10.67 4.14
N SER A 20 3.92 11.38 3.67
CA SER A 20 3.84 12.81 3.36
C SER A 20 3.47 13.10 1.90
N GLY A 21 3.83 12.19 0.99
CA GLY A 21 3.51 12.26 -0.43
C GLY A 21 2.59 11.13 -0.88
N ALA A 22 2.24 11.16 -2.17
CA ALA A 22 1.40 10.13 -2.77
C ALA A 22 2.06 8.75 -2.71
N VAL A 23 1.28 7.75 -2.33
CA VAL A 23 1.64 6.33 -2.34
C VAL A 23 0.73 5.64 -3.34
N ASN A 24 1.22 5.43 -4.55
CA ASN A 24 0.39 4.95 -5.65
C ASN A 24 0.42 3.43 -5.75
N ALA A 25 -0.75 2.80 -5.67
CA ALA A 25 -0.94 1.44 -6.17
C ALA A 25 -1.02 1.46 -7.70
N ILE A 26 -0.29 0.54 -8.34
CA ILE A 26 -0.34 0.33 -9.78
C ILE A 26 -1.14 -0.95 -10.04
N PHE A 27 -2.28 -0.80 -10.69
CA PHE A 27 -3.18 -1.89 -11.04
C PHE A 27 -2.78 -2.55 -12.38
N PRO A 28 -3.29 -3.76 -12.67
CA PRO A 28 -3.03 -4.44 -13.95
C PRO A 28 -3.42 -3.64 -15.19
N ASP A 29 -4.38 -2.72 -15.07
CA ASP A 29 -4.77 -1.77 -16.12
C ASP A 29 -3.76 -0.63 -16.34
N GLY A 30 -2.65 -0.63 -15.60
CA GLY A 30 -1.60 0.39 -15.64
C GLY A 30 -1.97 1.68 -14.89
N LYS A 31 -3.19 1.80 -14.36
CA LYS A 31 -3.61 3.01 -13.63
C LYS A 31 -2.94 3.08 -12.26
N ARG A 32 -2.59 4.31 -11.90
CA ARG A 32 -2.07 4.67 -10.58
C ARG A 32 -3.21 5.20 -9.74
N ARG A 33 -3.35 4.71 -8.52
CA ARG A 33 -4.30 5.28 -7.55
C ARG A 33 -3.56 5.58 -6.26
N ASP A 34 -3.61 6.84 -5.85
CA ASP A 34 -3.04 7.25 -4.58
C ASP A 34 -3.83 6.63 -3.43
N LEU A 35 -3.09 6.03 -2.51
CA LEU A 35 -3.60 5.40 -1.32
C LEU A 35 -3.50 6.31 -0.10
N ASN A 36 -2.59 7.28 -0.08
CA ASN A 36 -2.35 8.13 1.08
C ASN A 36 -3.62 8.94 1.41
N LYS A 37 -4.23 8.66 2.57
CA LYS A 37 -5.46 9.30 3.07
C LYS A 37 -6.65 9.24 2.08
N SER A 38 -6.57 8.39 1.06
CA SER A 38 -7.61 8.18 0.06
C SER A 38 -8.51 7.03 0.51
N TYR A 39 -9.41 7.30 1.46
CA TYR A 39 -10.24 6.26 2.08
C TYR A 39 -11.10 5.48 1.09
N ALA A 40 -11.52 6.11 -0.02
CA ALA A 40 -12.22 5.43 -1.10
C ALA A 40 -11.33 4.39 -1.81
N ALA A 41 -10.08 4.73 -2.12
CA ALA A 41 -9.12 3.79 -2.70
C ALA A 41 -8.72 2.68 -1.70
N GLN A 42 -8.56 3.04 -0.42
CA GLN A 42 -8.28 2.08 0.65
C GLN A 42 -9.44 1.09 0.86
N LYS A 43 -10.69 1.53 0.72
CA LYS A 43 -11.86 0.63 0.77
C LYS A 43 -11.81 -0.42 -0.35
N VAL A 44 -11.47 -0.02 -1.57
CA VAL A 44 -11.31 -0.95 -2.70
C VAL A 44 -10.21 -1.98 -2.42
N LEU A 45 -9.09 -1.55 -1.85
CA LEU A 45 -8.03 -2.47 -1.41
C LEU A 45 -8.49 -3.46 -0.34
N TRP A 46 -9.30 -3.00 0.62
CA TRP A 46 -9.89 -3.86 1.65
C TRP A 46 -10.81 -4.93 1.07
N ASP A 47 -11.64 -4.56 0.10
CA ASP A 47 -12.51 -5.50 -0.59
C ASP A 47 -11.68 -6.57 -1.31
N GLN A 48 -10.66 -6.16 -2.06
CA GLN A 48 -9.73 -7.07 -2.74
C GLN A 48 -8.95 -7.96 -1.78
N PHE A 49 -8.48 -7.43 -0.66
CA PHE A 49 -7.75 -8.21 0.35
C PHE A 49 -8.63 -9.29 0.98
N ARG A 50 -9.91 -8.98 1.25
CA ARG A 50 -10.88 -9.95 1.76
C ARG A 50 -11.23 -11.02 0.73
N GLU A 51 -11.43 -10.63 -0.52
CA GLU A 51 -11.65 -11.55 -1.64
C GLU A 51 -10.47 -12.52 -1.84
N ASN A 52 -9.24 -12.04 -1.61
CA ASN A 52 -8.01 -12.83 -1.71
C ASN A 52 -7.59 -13.46 -0.37
N GLN A 53 -8.55 -13.80 0.49
CA GLN A 53 -8.34 -14.59 1.72
C GLN A 53 -7.30 -13.99 2.68
N GLY A 54 -7.22 -12.67 2.76
CA GLY A 54 -6.30 -11.98 3.67
C GLY A 54 -4.88 -11.84 3.13
N SER A 55 -4.69 -11.86 1.82
CA SER A 55 -3.41 -11.57 1.17
C SER A 55 -3.61 -10.72 -0.07
N LEU A 56 -2.75 -9.72 -0.31
CA LEU A 56 -2.86 -8.90 -1.52
C LEU A 56 -1.49 -8.48 -2.05
N ALA A 57 -1.15 -8.89 -3.27
CA ALA A 57 0.08 -8.46 -3.93
C ALA A 57 -0.10 -7.09 -4.59
N LEU A 58 0.67 -6.10 -4.18
CA LEU A 58 0.61 -4.73 -4.71
C LEU A 58 1.94 -4.31 -5.32
N LYS A 59 1.87 -3.56 -6.43
CA LYS A 59 2.98 -2.79 -6.96
C LYS A 59 2.81 -1.34 -6.54
N LEU A 60 3.78 -0.80 -5.82
CA LEU A 60 3.74 0.55 -5.25
C LEU A 60 4.75 1.47 -5.94
N ASP A 61 4.36 2.72 -6.11
CA ASP A 61 5.21 3.83 -6.53
C ASP A 61 5.06 5.01 -5.58
N PHE A 62 6.16 5.67 -5.25
CA PHE A 62 6.20 6.66 -4.17
C PHE A 62 6.63 8.01 -4.72
N GLN A 63 5.94 9.06 -4.30
CA GLN A 63 6.36 10.43 -4.62
C GLN A 63 7.61 10.85 -3.83
N LYS A 64 7.77 10.32 -2.61
CA LYS A 64 8.83 10.69 -1.67
C LYS A 64 9.70 9.48 -1.29
N PRO A 65 11.04 9.57 -1.37
CA PRO A 65 11.93 8.50 -0.93
C PRO A 65 11.75 8.11 0.55
N GLU A 66 11.41 9.07 1.41
CA GLU A 66 11.23 8.85 2.85
C GLU A 66 10.01 7.95 3.14
N ASP A 67 8.93 8.12 2.37
CA ASP A 67 7.73 7.29 2.45
C ASP A 67 8.03 5.85 2.01
N TYR A 68 8.85 5.68 0.97
CA TYR A 68 9.34 4.36 0.55
C TYR A 68 10.11 3.67 1.68
N ILE A 69 11.05 4.38 2.32
CA ILE A 69 11.85 3.82 3.41
C ILE A 69 10.94 3.42 4.57
N SER A 70 9.96 4.26 4.93
CA SER A 70 9.02 4.00 6.01
C SER A 70 8.20 2.72 5.77
N ILE A 71 7.69 2.52 4.56
CA ILE A 71 6.96 1.29 4.19
C ILE A 71 7.87 0.07 4.22
N VAL A 72 9.07 0.16 3.63
CA VAL A 72 10.01 -0.98 3.64
C VAL A 72 10.42 -1.34 5.06
N TYR A 73 10.73 -0.35 5.90
CA TYR A 73 11.12 -0.55 7.29
C TYR A 73 10.02 -1.27 8.09
N TYR A 74 8.76 -0.86 7.90
CA TYR A 74 7.61 -1.56 8.49
C TYR A 74 7.58 -3.05 8.11
N TYR A 75 7.75 -3.37 6.83
CA TYR A 75 7.71 -4.76 6.36
C TYR A 75 8.85 -5.64 6.85
N ILE A 76 10.05 -5.10 7.01
CA ILE A 76 11.19 -5.87 7.54
C ILE A 76 11.17 -5.99 9.06
N SER A 77 10.42 -5.12 9.75
CA SER A 77 10.29 -5.14 11.23
C SER A 77 9.17 -6.08 11.72
N GLU A 78 8.26 -6.49 10.84
CA GLU A 78 7.23 -7.51 11.12
C GLU A 78 7.69 -8.95 10.77
N ILE A 79 8.96 -9.14 10.36
CA ILE A 79 9.61 -10.45 10.17
C ILE A 79 10.29 -10.88 11.48
#